data_AF-A0A392TQ22-F1
#
_entry.id   AF-A0A392TQ22-F1
#
_cell.length_a   1.000
_cell.length_b   1.000
_cell.length_c   1.000
_cell.angle_alpha   90.00
_cell.angle_beta   90.00
_cell.angle_gamma   90.00
#
_symmetry.space_group_name_H-M   'P 1'
#
loop_
_entity.id
_entity.type
_entity.pdbx_description
1 polymer ?
#
loop_
_entity_poly.entity_id
_entity_poly.type
_entity_poly.pdbx_seq_one_letter_code
_entity_poly.pdbx_strand_id
1 'polypeptide(L)'
;AGGAVITWEMFKREFMMKYFPANVKNNKVVEFMELKQGNMSVAEYAAKFESLCAFSPHYNTAEAEYDKCVKFESGLRPDIKHLIG
;
A
#
# COMPACT_ATOMS: atom_id res chain seq x y z
N ALA A 1 23.73 3.56 -33.30
CA ALA A 1 23.64 3.02 -31.92
C ALA A 1 22.17 2.98 -31.53
N GLY A 2 21.56 1.80 -31.47
CA GLY A 2 20.17 1.63 -31.03
C GLY A 2 20.10 1.70 -29.51
N GLY A 3 19.91 2.89 -28.96
CA GLY A 3 19.65 3.05 -27.53
C GLY A 3 18.27 2.51 -27.21
N ALA A 4 18.18 1.51 -26.33
CA ALA A 4 16.90 1.06 -25.81
C ALA A 4 16.20 2.23 -25.11
N VAL A 5 14.97 2.54 -25.51
CA VAL A 5 14.14 3.56 -24.84
C VAL A 5 13.78 3.01 -23.45
N ILE A 6 14.34 3.61 -22.40
CA ILE A 6 13.98 3.28 -21.03
C ILE A 6 12.70 4.04 -20.70
N THR A 7 11.59 3.33 -20.52
CA THR A 7 10.34 3.95 -20.04
C THR A 7 10.40 4.22 -18.53
N TRP A 8 9.54 5.10 -18.06
CA TRP A 8 9.43 5.39 -16.62
C TRP A 8 9.04 4.15 -15.80
N GLU A 9 8.21 3.27 -16.36
CA GLU A 9 7.84 1.99 -15.75
C GLU A 9 9.04 1.06 -15.60
N MET A 10 9.88 0.98 -16.64
CA MET A 10 11.11 0.18 -16.60
C MET A 10 12.06 0.72 -15.53
N PHE A 11 12.30 2.03 -15.50
CA PHE A 11 13.14 2.65 -14.47
C PHE A 11 12.61 2.36 -13.06
N LYS A 12 11.32 2.59 -12.80
CA LYS A 12 10.70 2.31 -11.49
C LYS A 12 10.86 0.85 -11.08
N ARG A 13 10.66 -0.10 -12.00
CA ARG A 13 10.81 -1.53 -11.75
C ARG A 13 12.24 -1.87 -11.34
N GLU A 14 13.23 -1.47 -12.14
CA GLU A 14 14.64 -1.77 -11.87
C GLU A 14 15.12 -1.08 -10.58
N PHE A 15 14.72 0.17 -10.35
CA PHE A 15 15.02 0.91 -9.12
C PHE A 15 14.44 0.19 -7.88
N MET A 16 13.16 -0.19 -7.94
CA MET A 16 12.49 -0.92 -6.87
C MET A 16 13.14 -2.30 -6.64
N MET A 17 13.55 -3.03 -7.69
CA MET A 17 14.25 -4.30 -7.52
C MET A 17 15.61 -4.13 -6.84
N LYS A 18 16.37 -3.09 -7.20
CA LYS A 18 17.71 -2.84 -6.67
C LYS A 18 17.71 -2.38 -5.22
N TYR A 19 16.79 -1.48 -4.86
CA TYR A 19 16.77 -0.85 -3.53
C TYR A 19 15.73 -1.43 -2.56
N PHE A 20 14.73 -2.16 -3.07
CA PHE A 20 13.73 -2.86 -2.27
C PHE A 20 13.75 -4.36 -2.62
N PRO A 21 14.73 -5.13 -2.08
CA PRO A 21 14.80 -6.56 -2.30
C PRO A 21 13.50 -7.26 -1.87
N ALA A 22 13.25 -8.46 -2.41
CA ALA A 22 11.97 -9.15 -2.26
C ALA A 22 11.54 -9.35 -0.79
N ASN A 23 12.49 -9.52 0.12
CA ASN A 23 12.25 -9.57 1.56
C ASN A 23 11.64 -8.26 2.11
N VAL A 24 12.15 -7.10 1.70
CA VAL A 24 11.64 -5.78 2.12
C VAL A 24 10.24 -5.56 1.56
N LYS A 25 9.99 -5.94 0.29
CA LYS A 25 8.66 -5.87 -0.32
C LYS A 25 7.66 -6.79 0.40
N ASN A 26 8.03 -8.04 0.68
CA ASN A 26 7.19 -8.98 1.40
C ASN A 26 6.89 -8.47 2.81
N ASN A 27 7.87 -7.92 3.51
CA ASN A 27 7.65 -7.31 4.83
C ASN A 27 6.66 -6.15 4.76
N LYS A 28 6.72 -5.31 3.71
CA LYS A 28 5.77 -4.21 3.51
C LYS A 28 4.35 -4.71 3.18
N VAL A 29 4.22 -5.79 2.42
CA VAL A 29 2.92 -6.44 2.17
C VAL A 29 2.34 -7.04 3.46
N VAL A 30 3.16 -7.73 4.26
CA VAL A 30 2.73 -8.24 5.58
C VAL A 30 2.32 -7.09 6.49
N GLU A 31 3.13 -6.03 6.57
CA GLU A 31 2.82 -4.83 7.36
C GLU A 31 1.48 -4.20 6.92
N PHE A 32 1.20 -4.16 5.61
CA PHE A 32 -0.08 -3.70 5.07
C PHE A 32 -1.26 -4.59 5.46
N MET A 33 -1.08 -5.92 5.33
CA MET A 33 -2.12 -6.89 5.67
C MET A 33 -2.46 -6.88 7.16
N GLU A 34 -1.48 -6.65 8.02
CA GLU A 34 -1.67 -6.60 9.48
C GLU A 34 -2.00 -5.19 9.99
N LEU A 35 -1.99 -4.17 9.13
CA LEU A 35 -2.20 -2.79 9.51
C LEU A 35 -3.57 -2.61 10.20
N LYS A 36 -3.52 -2.09 11.41
CA LYS A 36 -4.67 -1.65 12.20
C LYS A 36 -4.39 -0.24 12.69
N GLN A 37 -5.44 0.56 12.89
CA GLN A 37 -5.33 1.92 13.39
C GLN A 37 -4.63 1.96 14.75
N GLY A 38 -4.99 1.05 15.67
CA GLY A 38 -4.42 1.02 17.01
C GLY A 38 -4.54 2.39 17.69
N ASN A 39 -3.43 2.89 18.23
CA ASN A 39 -3.38 4.19 18.91
C ASN A 39 -3.20 5.39 17.96
N MET A 40 -3.07 5.16 16.65
CA MET A 40 -2.94 6.24 15.67
C MET A 40 -4.25 7.04 15.57
N SER A 41 -4.11 8.34 15.29
CA SER A 41 -5.21 9.12 14.73
C SER A 41 -5.64 8.53 13.38
N VAL A 42 -6.86 8.85 12.94
CA VAL A 42 -7.35 8.41 11.62
C VAL A 42 -6.45 8.93 10.50
N ALA A 43 -5.95 10.16 10.63
CA ALA A 43 -5.06 10.78 9.65
C ALA A 43 -3.71 10.05 9.55
N GLU A 44 -3.08 9.70 10.69
CA GLU A 44 -1.84 8.92 10.70
C GLU A 44 -2.03 7.51 10.13
N TYR A 45 -3.15 6.87 10.47
CA TYR A 45 -3.52 5.57 9.91
C TYR A 45 -3.71 5.65 8.39
N ALA A 46 -4.40 6.67 7.88
CA ALA A 46 -4.58 6.91 6.45
C ALA A 46 -3.25 7.15 5.72
N ALA A 47 -2.39 8.01 6.27
CA ALA A 47 -1.07 8.24 5.69
C ALA A 47 -0.23 6.94 5.62
N LYS A 48 -0.28 6.12 6.69
CA LYS A 48 0.41 4.84 6.72
C LYS A 48 -0.21 3.81 5.76
N PHE A 49 -1.53 3.80 5.64
CA PHE A 49 -2.26 2.94 4.71
C PHE A 49 -1.86 3.22 3.27
N GLU A 50 -1.91 4.49 2.84
CA GLU A 50 -1.51 4.91 1.50
C GLU A 50 -0.05 4.58 1.19
N SER A 51 0.84 4.86 2.15
CA SER A 51 2.26 4.55 2.01
C SER A 51 2.52 3.07 1.79
N LEU A 52 1.76 2.18 2.43
CA LEU A 52 1.92 0.74 2.32
C LEU A 52 1.18 0.15 1.12
N CYS A 53 0.01 0.72 0.77
CA CYS A 53 -0.77 0.37 -0.41
C CYS A 53 0.05 0.52 -1.70
N ALA A 54 0.89 1.56 -1.78
CA ALA A 54 1.80 1.77 -2.91
C ALA A 54 2.77 0.60 -3.19
N PHE A 55 3.08 -0.21 -2.18
CA PHE A 55 3.93 -1.39 -2.29
C PHE A 55 3.16 -2.69 -2.53
N SER A 56 1.82 -2.64 -2.59
CA SER A 56 0.94 -3.78 -2.76
C SER A 56 0.30 -3.76 -4.16
N PRO A 57 0.85 -4.51 -5.14
CA PRO A 57 0.37 -4.49 -6.52
C PRO A 57 -1.11 -4.86 -6.66
N HIS A 58 -1.64 -5.67 -5.74
CA HIS A 58 -3.04 -6.09 -5.72
C HIS A 58 -4.01 -4.98 -5.31
N TYR A 59 -3.54 -4.01 -4.52
CA TYR A 59 -4.36 -2.89 -4.10
C TYR A 59 -4.06 -1.65 -4.92
N ASN A 60 -2.87 -1.48 -5.50
CA ASN A 60 -2.52 -0.30 -6.28
C ASN A 60 -3.06 -0.31 -7.74
N THR A 61 -4.34 -0.68 -7.92
CA THR A 61 -5.04 -0.59 -9.21
C THR A 61 -6.40 0.10 -9.03
N ALA A 62 -6.98 0.58 -10.14
CA ALA A 62 -8.28 1.25 -10.11
C ALA A 62 -9.42 0.27 -9.77
N GLU A 63 -9.26 -0.99 -10.19
CA GLU A 63 -10.23 -2.07 -9.95
C GLU A 63 -10.28 -2.49 -8.48
N ALA A 64 -9.19 -2.29 -7.74
CA ALA A 64 -9.08 -2.66 -6.33
C ALA A 64 -9.60 -1.58 -5.37
N GLU A 65 -10.15 -0.47 -5.87
CA GLU A 65 -10.56 0.66 -5.02
C GLU A 65 -11.63 0.28 -3.99
N TYR A 66 -12.59 -0.56 -4.37
CA TYR A 66 -13.58 -1.09 -3.42
C TYR A 66 -12.92 -1.95 -2.33
N ASP A 67 -12.01 -2.85 -2.71
CA ASP A 67 -11.28 -3.70 -1.76
C ASP A 67 -10.38 -2.87 -0.84
N LYS A 68 -9.83 -1.75 -1.31
CA LYS A 68 -9.10 -0.79 -0.47
C LYS A 68 -10.00 -0.19 0.60
N CYS A 69 -11.20 0.28 0.23
CA CYS A 69 -12.15 0.85 1.19
C CYS A 69 -12.50 -0.18 2.28
N VAL A 70 -12.87 -1.40 1.88
CA VAL A 70 -13.18 -2.49 2.81
C VAL A 70 -11.98 -2.79 3.72
N LYS A 71 -10.76 -2.84 3.16
CA LYS A 71 -9.54 -3.08 3.92
C LYS A 71 -9.25 -1.94 4.90
N PHE A 72 -9.39 -0.69 4.46
CA PHE A 72 -9.20 0.50 5.29
C PHE A 72 -10.16 0.50 6.47
N GLU A 73 -11.45 0.33 6.20
CA GLU A 73 -12.50 0.24 7.21
C GLU A 73 -12.21 -0.90 8.18
N SER A 74 -11.83 -2.09 7.69
CA SER A 74 -11.54 -3.26 8.52
C SER A 74 -10.39 -3.05 9.53
N GLY A 75 -9.46 -2.14 9.25
CA GLY A 75 -8.36 -1.80 10.14
C GLY A 75 -8.67 -0.67 11.12
N LEU A 76 -9.78 0.06 10.95
CA LEU A 76 -10.21 1.10 11.90
C LEU A 76 -10.53 0.52 13.27
N ARG A 77 -10.39 1.35 14.30
CA ARG A 77 -10.81 0.98 15.65
C ARG A 77 -12.34 0.79 15.72
N PRO A 78 -12.83 -0.10 16.61
CA PRO A 78 -14.26 -0.38 16.74
C PRO A 78 -15.10 0.87 17.00
N ASP A 79 -14.66 1.77 17.88
CA ASP A 79 -15.37 3.01 18.23
C ASP A 79 -15.64 3.90 17.01
N ILE A 80 -14.72 3.94 16.05
CA ILE A 80 -14.87 4.70 14.81
C ILE A 80 -15.70 3.94 13.78
N LYS A 81 -15.51 2.62 13.66
CA LYS A 81 -16.32 1.79 12.75
C LYS A 81 -17.82 1.94 13.02
N HIS A 82 -18.21 1.93 14.30
CA HIS A 82 -19.60 2.11 14.73
C HIS A 82 -20.21 3.48 14.39
N LEU A 83 -19.40 4.47 14.01
CA LEU A 83 -19.87 5.79 13.56
C LEU A 83 -20.07 5.86 12.04
N ILE A 84 -19.41 4.97 11.29
CA ILE A 84 -19.46 4.90 9.83
C ILE A 84 -20.61 3.95 9.40
N GLY A 85 -21.06 3.06 10.30
CA GLY A 85 -22.24 2.20 10.14
C GLY A 85 -22.81 1.74 11.48
#